data_AF-A0A2G5CLD9-F1
#
_entry.id   AF-A0A2G5CLD9-F1
#
_cell.length_a   1.000
_cell.length_b   1.000
_cell.length_c   1.000
_cell.angle_alpha   90.00
_cell.angle_beta   90.00
_cell.angle_gamma   90.00
#
_symmetry.space_group_name_H-M   'P 1'
#
loop_
_entity.id
_entity.type
_entity.pdbx_description
1 polymer ?
#
loop_
_entity_poly.entity_id
_entity_poly.type
_entity_poly.pdbx_seq_one_letter_code
_entity_poly.pdbx_strand_id
1 'polypeptide(L)' 'MQQDVLSIYCFSVKKLFSDLGVTYKAIELDRESDGSEVQSALAELSGQRTVPNVFIGGKHVGGCD' A
#
# COMPACT_ATOMS: atom_id res chain seq x y z
N MET A 1 10.59 -4.86 14.00
CA MET A 1 9.73 -3.70 13.68
C MET A 1 10.21 -3.17 12.34
N GLN A 2 9.59 -3.58 11.23
CA GLN A 2 9.89 -3.05 9.91
C GLN A 2 9.38 -1.59 9.87
N GLN A 3 10.23 -0.64 10.25
CA GLN A 3 10.00 0.77 9.98
C GLN A 3 10.81 1.15 8.74
N ASP A 4 10.21 0.97 7.58
CA ASP A 4 10.66 1.57 6.33
C ASP A 4 9.45 2.31 5.75
N VAL A 5 9.54 3.63 5.60
CA VAL A 5 8.46 4.45 5.08
C VAL A 5 9.00 5.55 4.18
N LEU A 6 8.65 5.46 2.89
CA LEU A 6 8.84 6.52 1.89
C LEU A 6 7.77 7.64 1.97
N SER A 7 6.70 7.51 2.77
CA SER A 7 5.59 8.48 2.82
C SER A 7 4.74 8.41 4.12
N ILE A 8 4.43 9.56 4.74
CA ILE A 8 3.58 9.68 5.94
C ILE A 8 2.22 8.96 5.78
N TYR A 9 1.68 8.93 4.55
CA TYR A 9 0.42 8.29 4.22
C TYR A 9 0.48 6.76 4.36
N CYS A 10 1.58 6.12 3.93
CA CYS A 10 1.78 4.68 4.09
C CYS A 10 1.91 4.30 5.58
N PHE A 11 2.57 5.14 6.38
CA PHE A 11 2.67 4.94 7.81
C PHE A 11 1.28 4.96 8.48
N SER A 12 0.46 5.95 8.17
CA SER A 12 -0.89 6.09 8.74
C SER A 12 -1.76 4.85 8.51
N VAL A 13 -1.76 4.29 7.29
CA VAL A 13 -2.53 3.07 6.98
C VAL A 13 -1.98 1.85 7.73
N LYS A 14 -0.67 1.64 7.74
CA LYS A 14 -0.03 0.53 8.48
C LYS A 14 -0.33 0.62 9.98
N LYS A 15 -0.27 1.84 10.54
CA LYS A 15 -0.62 2.09 11.94
C LYS A 15 -2.09 1.79 12.20
N LEU A 16 -3.01 2.27 11.37
CA LEU A 16 -4.44 2.01 11.50
C LEU A 16 -4.73 0.50 11.53
N PHE A 17 -4.13 -0.27 10.62
CA PHE A 17 -4.32 -1.72 10.59
C PHE A 17 -3.74 -2.41 11.82
N SER A 18 -2.59 -1.95 12.30
CA SER A 18 -1.99 -2.42 13.55
C SER A 18 -2.89 -2.12 14.76
N ASP A 19 -3.43 -0.90 14.85
CA ASP A 19 -4.34 -0.48 15.94
C ASP A 19 -5.65 -1.29 15.92
N LEU A 20 -6.16 -1.64 14.74
CA LEU A 20 -7.35 -2.49 14.56
C LEU A 20 -7.06 -3.98 14.83
N GLY A 21 -5.80 -4.38 15.00
CA GLY A 21 -5.40 -5.76 15.19
C GLY A 21 -5.64 -6.65 13.98
N VAL A 22 -5.77 -6.07 12.78
CA VAL A 22 -5.98 -6.84 11.55
C VAL A 22 -4.65 -7.28 10.96
N THR A 23 -4.59 -8.52 10.47
CA THR A 23 -3.42 -8.99 9.72
C THR A 23 -3.46 -8.44 8.31
N TYR A 24 -2.34 -7.90 7.83
CA TYR A 24 -2.20 -7.38 6.47
C TYR A 24 -0.86 -7.77 5.87
N LYS A 25 -0.78 -7.78 4.54
CA LYS A 25 0.47 -7.86 3.79
C LYS A 25 0.80 -6.47 3.25
N ALA A 26 1.98 -5.95 3.57
CA ALA A 26 2.53 -4.78 2.91
C ALA A 26 3.51 -5.22 1.83
N ILE A 27 3.42 -4.59 0.65
CA ILE A 27 4.39 -4.72 -0.43
C ILE A 27 5.05 -3.35 -0.58
N GLU A 28 6.35 -3.27 -0.29
CA GLU A 28 7.10 -2.02 -0.35
C GLU A 28 7.70 -1.89 -1.76
N LEU A 29 7.03 -1.12 -2.63
CA LEU A 29 7.39 -1.04 -4.06
C LEU A 29 8.82 -0.56 -4.30
N ASP A 30 9.41 0.23 -3.40
CA ASP A 30 10.81 0.68 -3.46
C ASP A 30 11.82 -0.46 -3.24
N ARG A 31 11.37 -1.61 -2.73
CA ARG A 31 12.20 -2.78 -2.43
C ARG A 31 11.94 -3.95 -3.39
N GLU A 32 10.93 -3.85 -4.23
CA GLU A 32 10.63 -4.83 -5.26
C GLU A 32 11.47 -4.55 -6.51
N SER A 33 12.07 -5.58 -7.10
CA SER A 33 12.88 -5.45 -8.31
C SER A 33 12.09 -4.93 -9.51
N ASP A 34 10.78 -5.19 -9.52
CA ASP A 34 9.80 -4.81 -10.55
C ASP A 34 8.78 -3.77 -10.00
N GLY A 35 9.18 -2.99 -8.98
CA GLY A 35 8.28 -2.04 -8.31
C GLY A 35 7.65 -1.01 -9.24
N SER A 36 8.32 -0.62 -10.33
CA SER A 36 7.79 0.32 -11.32
C SER A 36 6.70 -0.30 -12.19
N GLU A 37 6.89 -1.54 -12.60
CA GLU A 37 5.93 -2.36 -13.33
C GLU A 37 4.70 -2.63 -12.46
N VAL A 38 4.91 -3.00 -11.19
CA VAL A 38 3.83 -3.18 -10.22
C VAL A 38 3.05 -1.87 -10.02
N GLN A 39 3.72 -0.72 -9.87
CA GLN A 39 3.03 0.57 -9.76
C GLN A 39 2.19 0.89 -10.99
N SER A 40 2.68 0.56 -12.19
CA SER A 40 1.95 0.77 -13.45
C SER A 40 0.72 -0.16 -13.53
N ALA A 41 0.87 -1.44 -13.20
CA ALA A 41 -0.23 -2.39 -13.15
C ALA A 41 -1.30 -2.00 -12.11
N LEU A 42 -0.88 -1.46 -10.95
CA LEU A 42 -1.81 -0.94 -9.94
C LEU A 42 -2.60 0.25 -10.46
N ALA A 43 -1.96 1.16 -11.21
CA ALA A 43 -2.66 2.29 -11.82
C ALA A 43 -3.71 1.84 -12.85
N GLU A 44 -3.41 0.80 -13.65
CA GLU A 44 -4.38 0.21 -14.59
C GLU A 44 -5.53 -0.50 -13.88
N LEU A 45 -5.24 -1.26 -12.82
CA LEU A 45 -6.23 -2.04 -12.08
C LEU A 45 -7.15 -1.16 -11.24
N SER A 46 -6.60 -0.13 -10.60
CA SER A 46 -7.25 0.60 -9.51
C SER A 46 -7.57 2.06 -9.86
N GLY A 47 -7.02 2.56 -10.98
CA GLY A 47 -7.08 3.97 -11.35
C GLY A 47 -6.16 4.86 -10.51
N GLN A 48 -5.38 4.29 -9.58
CA GLN A 48 -4.57 5.03 -8.61
C GLN A 48 -3.09 4.64 -8.74
N ARG A 49 -2.25 5.62 -9.07
CA ARG A 49 -0.79 5.45 -9.16
C ARG A 49 -0.06 5.72 -7.83
N THR A 50 -0.70 6.46 -6.92
CA THR A 50 -0.11 6.88 -5.65
C THR A 50 -0.13 5.76 -4.62
N VAL A 51 0.86 5.80 -3.71
CA VAL A 51 0.88 4.98 -2.50
C VAL A 51 0.37 5.78 -1.30
N PRO A 52 -0.27 5.14 -0.31
CA PRO A 52 -0.64 3.72 -0.27
C PRO A 52 -1.74 3.40 -1.27
N ASN A 53 -1.78 2.15 -1.76
CA ASN A 53 -2.85 1.63 -2.60
C ASN A 53 -3.39 0.35 -1.92
N VAL A 54 -4.61 0.41 -1.39
CA VAL A 54 -5.12 -0.54 -0.40
C VAL A 54 -6.20 -1.44 -1.02
N PHE A 55 -6.09 -2.74 -0.76
CA PHE A 55 -7.06 -3.75 -1.17
C PHE A 55 -7.56 -4.56 0.02
N ILE A 56 -8.88 -4.81 0.08
CA ILE A 56 -9.52 -5.66 1.10
C ILE A 56 -10.41 -6.67 0.37
N GLY A 57 -10.16 -7.97 0.60
CA GLY A 57 -10.92 -9.04 -0.09
C GLY A 57 -10.83 -8.98 -1.63
N GLY A 58 -9.70 -8.50 -2.16
CA GLY A 58 -9.49 -8.32 -3.61
C GLY A 58 -10.11 -7.05 -4.19
N LYS A 59 -10.83 -6.25 -3.39
CA LYS A 59 -11.44 -4.99 -3.82
C LYS A 59 -10.52 -3.81 -3.48
N HIS A 60 -10.27 -2.93 -4.44
CA HIS A 60 -9.58 -1.65 -4.21
C HIS A 60 -10.45 -0.75 -3.32
N VAL A 61 -9.86 -0.21 -2.25
CA VAL A 61 -10.54 0.71 -1.31
C VAL A 61 -9.94 2.12 -1.29
N GLY A 62 -8.85 2.36 -2.02
CA GLY A 62 -8.21 3.67 -2.16
C GLY A 62 -6.86 3.79 -1.45
N GLY A 63 -6.45 5.04 -1.21
CA GLY A 63 -5.22 5.39 -0.52
C GLY A 63 -5.40 5.80 0.94
N CYS A 64 -4.88 6.98 1.30
CA CYS A 64 -4.92 7.54 2.65
C CYS A 64 -5.40 8.99 2.55
N ASP A 65 -6.70 9.16 2.34
CA ASP A 65 -7.38 10.46 2.35
C ASP A 65 -7.98 10.77 3.73
#